data_AF-A0A6L3Z4Y7-F1
#
_entry.id   AF-A0A6L3Z4Y7-F1
#
_cell.length_a   1.000
_cell.length_b   1.000
_cell.length_c   1.000
_cell.angle_alpha   90.00
_cell.angle_beta   90.00
_cell.angle_gamma   90.00
#
_symmetry.space_group_name_H-M   'P 1'
#
loop_
_entity.id
_entity.type
_entity.pdbx_description
1 polymer ?
#
loop_
_entity_poly.entity_id
_entity_poly.type
_entity_poly.pdbx_seq_one_letter_code
_entity_poly.pdbx_strand_id
1 'polypeptide(L)'
;MYNPYDWYWLADDGRVFASANQSLVPKSYPAYKNWLANGNVPTRWPCDDSGAQTDSELSKVLKPYGLTIGSFEEIKSMLKAEVDSAAEIERLKYITPGNGQAMTYQQKVTEAQAFKATTNPQDMDYPMLSSEVGITAEAISEVADVVLAAFAHWQQIGAMIESIRLGAKRDIDAAEDEAAARAVVDSVEWPQPAL
;
A
#
# COMPACT_ATOMS: atom_id res chain seq x y z
N MET A 1 21.94 -21.52 17.58
CA MET A 1 22.30 -22.67 16.72
C MET A 1 22.10 -22.25 15.28
N TYR A 2 23.03 -22.52 14.37
CA TYR A 2 22.88 -22.13 12.96
C TYR A 2 21.74 -22.93 12.30
N ASN A 3 20.75 -22.22 11.77
CA ASN A 3 19.68 -22.79 10.94
C ASN A 3 19.63 -22.03 9.61
N PRO A 4 20.11 -22.59 8.49
CA PRO A 4 20.18 -21.88 7.22
C PRO A 4 18.81 -21.40 6.71
N TYR A 5 17.70 -22.02 7.13
CA TYR A 5 16.34 -21.64 6.73
C TYR A 5 15.72 -20.52 7.59
N ASP A 6 16.38 -20.11 8.67
CA ASP A 6 15.99 -19.00 9.55
C ASP A 6 17.25 -18.30 10.08
N TRP A 7 17.95 -17.65 9.16
CA TRP A 7 19.21 -16.98 9.42
C TRP A 7 19.29 -15.62 8.76
N TYR A 8 20.19 -14.78 9.27
CA TYR A 8 20.41 -13.44 8.77
C TYR A 8 21.87 -13.22 8.37
N TRP A 9 22.07 -12.58 7.22
CA TRP A 9 23.38 -12.08 6.77
C TRP A 9 23.36 -10.56 6.77
N LEU A 10 24.36 -9.93 7.40
CA LEU A 10 24.49 -8.48 7.50
C LEU A 10 25.71 -8.03 6.68
N ALA A 11 25.48 -7.21 5.66
CA ALA A 11 26.53 -6.53 4.91
C ALA A 11 27.06 -5.31 5.68
N ASP A 12 28.28 -4.90 5.35
CA ASP A 12 28.98 -3.77 5.96
C ASP A 12 28.30 -2.44 5.63
N ASP A 13 27.64 -2.38 4.47
CA ASP A 13 26.76 -1.27 4.06
C ASP A 13 25.41 -1.23 4.81
N GLY A 14 25.12 -2.27 5.62
CA GLY A 14 23.92 -2.38 6.43
C GLY A 14 22.77 -3.17 5.83
N ARG A 15 22.89 -3.70 4.60
CA ARG A 15 21.87 -4.62 4.04
C ARG A 15 21.74 -5.88 4.90
N VAL A 16 20.52 -6.35 5.11
CA VAL A 16 20.23 -7.58 5.89
C VAL A 16 19.45 -8.55 5.01
N PHE A 17 20.00 -9.72 4.73
CA PHE A 17 19.29 -10.80 4.05
C PHE A 17 18.69 -11.76 5.08
N ALA A 18 17.41 -12.09 4.94
CA ALA A 18 16.71 -13.07 5.77
C ALA A 18 16.41 -14.33 4.94
N SER A 19 17.02 -15.47 5.27
CA SER A 19 16.80 -16.70 4.51
C SER A 19 15.40 -17.26 4.63
N ALA A 20 14.72 -17.04 5.76
CA ALA A 20 13.32 -17.43 5.94
C ALA A 20 12.38 -16.81 4.88
N ASN A 21 12.72 -15.60 4.42
CA ASN A 21 11.96 -14.87 3.41
C ASN A 21 12.64 -14.85 2.04
N GLN A 22 13.83 -15.45 1.92
CA GLN A 22 14.70 -15.38 0.75
C GLN A 22 14.83 -13.96 0.16
N SER A 23 14.87 -12.93 1.02
CA SER A 23 14.85 -11.52 0.60
C SER A 23 15.62 -10.62 1.53
N LEU A 24 15.98 -9.44 1.01
CA LEU A 24 16.51 -8.34 1.80
C LEU A 24 15.40 -7.72 2.67
N VAL A 25 15.68 -7.55 3.96
CA VAL A 25 14.76 -6.99 4.96
C VAL A 25 15.38 -5.75 5.62
N PRO A 26 14.58 -4.75 6.03
CA PRO A 26 15.10 -3.61 6.76
C PRO A 26 15.57 -4.02 8.17
N LYS A 27 16.52 -3.29 8.77
CA LYS A 27 16.96 -3.52 10.17
C LYS A 27 15.83 -3.37 11.20
N SER A 28 14.76 -2.67 10.84
CA SER A 28 13.55 -2.54 11.65
C SER A 28 12.63 -3.76 11.60
N TYR A 29 12.89 -4.74 10.71
CA TYR A 29 12.04 -5.91 10.51
C TYR A 29 11.78 -6.63 11.84
N PRO A 30 10.51 -6.77 12.29
CA PRO A 30 10.21 -7.26 13.63
C PRO A 30 10.82 -8.63 13.94
N ALA A 31 10.82 -9.56 12.96
CA ALA A 31 11.41 -10.87 13.15
C ALA A 31 12.93 -10.80 13.34
N TYR A 32 13.62 -9.92 12.60
CA TYR A 32 15.06 -9.69 12.76
C TYR A 32 15.38 -9.09 14.14
N LYS A 33 14.62 -8.09 14.60
CA LYS A 33 14.81 -7.49 15.93
C LYS A 33 14.60 -8.52 17.05
N ASN A 34 13.55 -9.32 16.96
CA ASN A 34 13.29 -10.39 17.93
C ASN A 34 14.39 -11.45 17.90
N TRP A 35 14.88 -11.80 16.71
CA TRP A 35 15.96 -12.75 16.53
C TRP A 35 17.27 -12.27 17.17
N LEU A 36 17.61 -10.98 17.03
CA LEU A 36 18.73 -10.34 17.73
C LEU A 36 18.52 -10.29 19.25
N ALA A 37 17.30 -9.96 19.71
CA ALA A 37 16.95 -9.90 21.13
C ALA A 37 17.08 -11.26 21.84
N ASN A 38 16.99 -12.36 21.09
CA ASN A 38 17.27 -13.71 21.56
C ASN A 38 18.77 -14.06 21.66
N GLY A 39 19.66 -13.09 21.45
CA GLY A 39 21.11 -13.25 21.57
C GLY A 39 21.80 -13.82 20.33
N ASN A 40 21.11 -13.91 19.20
CA ASN A 40 21.72 -14.36 17.95
C ASN A 40 22.52 -13.24 17.27
N VAL A 41 23.53 -13.61 16.49
CA VAL A 41 24.42 -12.68 15.77
C VAL A 41 24.38 -13.01 14.28
N PRO A 42 24.07 -12.05 13.38
CA PRO A 42 24.01 -12.31 11.95
C PRO A 42 25.40 -12.66 11.42
N THR A 43 25.44 -13.52 10.40
CA THR A 43 26.70 -13.79 9.69
C THR A 43 27.06 -12.55 8.87
N ARG A 44 28.33 -12.15 8.84
CA ARG A 44 28.77 -11.10 7.92
C ARG A 44 28.54 -11.54 6.47
N TRP A 45 28.03 -10.66 5.63
CA TRP A 45 27.81 -10.95 4.21
C TRP A 45 29.13 -11.38 3.54
N PRO A 46 29.14 -12.48 2.77
CA PRO A 46 30.36 -12.99 2.15
C PRO A 46 30.93 -12.00 1.12
N CYS A 47 32.24 -12.02 0.94
CA CYS A 47 32.95 -11.13 0.03
C CYS A 47 33.62 -11.91 -1.09
N ASP A 48 33.81 -11.25 -2.24
CA ASP A 48 34.64 -11.78 -3.32
C ASP A 48 36.14 -11.55 -3.04
N ASP A 49 37.00 -11.95 -3.98
CA ASP A 49 38.46 -11.80 -3.86
C ASP A 49 38.91 -10.33 -3.77
N SER A 50 38.06 -9.38 -4.19
CA SER A 50 38.31 -7.94 -4.06
C SER A 50 37.82 -7.35 -2.73
N GLY A 51 37.14 -8.16 -1.91
CA GLY A 51 36.51 -7.74 -0.67
C GLY A 51 35.09 -7.19 -0.84
N ALA A 52 34.50 -7.26 -2.03
CA ALA A 52 33.16 -6.72 -2.29
C ALA A 52 32.06 -7.70 -1.85
N GLN A 53 31.05 -7.19 -1.13
CA GLN A 53 29.88 -7.96 -0.66
C GLN A 53 28.78 -7.99 -1.72
N THR A 54 28.87 -8.95 -2.65
CA THR A 54 27.95 -9.08 -3.77
C THR A 54 26.86 -10.14 -3.53
N ASP A 55 25.78 -10.05 -4.29
CA ASP A 55 24.71 -11.06 -4.29
C ASP A 55 25.22 -12.40 -4.85
N SER A 56 26.19 -12.38 -5.76
CA SER A 56 26.82 -13.61 -6.26
C SER A 56 27.48 -14.40 -5.12
N GLU A 57 28.20 -13.72 -4.22
CA GLU A 57 28.86 -14.37 -3.09
C GLU A 57 27.87 -14.90 -2.07
N LEU A 58 26.80 -14.15 -1.77
CA LEU A 58 25.77 -14.65 -0.87
C LEU A 58 25.04 -15.85 -1.49
N SER A 59 24.76 -15.82 -2.80
CA SER A 59 24.13 -16.93 -3.52
C SER A 59 24.97 -18.21 -3.44
N LYS A 60 26.31 -18.13 -3.48
CA LYS A 60 27.19 -19.31 -3.28
C LYS A 60 27.01 -19.96 -1.91
N VAL A 61 26.76 -19.17 -0.86
CA VAL A 61 26.53 -19.68 0.51
C VAL A 61 25.12 -20.28 0.67
N LEU A 62 24.14 -19.74 -0.04
CA LEU A 62 22.74 -20.14 0.05
C LEU A 62 22.41 -21.39 -0.80
N LYS A 63 23.03 -21.52 -1.97
CA LYS A 63 22.76 -22.58 -2.96
C LYS A 63 22.84 -24.01 -2.41
N PRO A 64 23.79 -24.38 -1.53
CA PRO A 64 23.82 -25.72 -0.92
C PRO A 64 22.56 -26.07 -0.13
N TYR A 65 21.80 -25.07 0.32
CA TYR A 65 20.56 -25.23 1.08
C TYR A 65 19.30 -25.05 0.21
N GLY A 66 19.46 -24.89 -1.11
CA GLY A 66 18.33 -24.62 -2.02
C GLY A 66 17.71 -23.22 -1.83
N LEU A 67 18.42 -22.31 -1.17
CA LEU A 67 17.98 -20.94 -0.93
C LEU A 67 18.49 -20.03 -2.05
N THR A 68 17.70 -19.02 -2.40
CA THR A 68 18.05 -18.01 -3.41
C THR A 68 17.96 -16.62 -2.82
N ILE A 69 18.63 -15.65 -3.46
CA ILE A 69 18.40 -14.24 -3.18
C ILE A 69 17.25 -13.83 -4.07
N GLY A 70 16.16 -13.33 -3.49
CA GLY A 70 15.04 -12.78 -4.24
C GLY A 70 15.55 -11.81 -5.30
N SER A 71 15.09 -12.01 -6.53
CA SER A 71 15.43 -11.17 -7.66
C SER A 71 14.97 -9.73 -7.42
N PHE A 72 15.68 -8.77 -8.01
CA PHE A 72 15.25 -7.37 -7.95
C PHE A 72 13.81 -7.18 -8.48
N GLU A 73 13.38 -7.99 -9.45
CA GLU A 73 12.00 -7.99 -9.94
C GLU A 73 10.97 -8.45 -8.88
N GLU A 74 11.30 -9.44 -8.05
CA GLU A 74 10.46 -9.85 -6.93
C GLU A 74 10.37 -8.73 -5.88
N ILE A 75 11.47 -8.00 -5.65
CA ILE A 75 11.49 -6.84 -4.75
C ILE A 75 10.60 -5.72 -5.31
N LYS A 76 10.71 -5.39 -6.60
CA LYS A 76 9.80 -4.43 -7.24
C LYS A 76 8.35 -4.85 -7.10
N SER A 77 8.04 -6.13 -7.31
CA SER A 77 6.67 -6.67 -7.13
C SER A 77 6.16 -6.46 -5.70
N MET A 78 6.99 -6.77 -4.69
CA MET A 78 6.66 -6.56 -3.28
C MET A 78 6.43 -5.09 -2.94
N LEU A 79 7.32 -4.19 -3.37
CA LEU A 79 7.18 -2.75 -3.09
C LEU A 79 5.94 -2.16 -3.76
N LYS A 80 5.59 -2.61 -4.97
CA LYS A 80 4.34 -2.21 -5.64
C LYS A 80 3.11 -2.69 -4.87
N ALA A 81 3.14 -3.89 -4.30
CA ALA A 81 2.07 -4.40 -3.46
C ALA A 81 1.94 -3.61 -2.14
N GLU A 82 3.06 -3.17 -1.55
CA GLU A 82 3.08 -2.29 -0.39
C GLU A 82 2.43 -0.94 -0.70
N VAL A 83 2.76 -0.32 -1.83
CA VAL A 83 2.11 0.92 -2.31
C VAL A 83 0.61 0.72 -2.53
N ASP A 84 0.19 -0.42 -3.10
CA ASP A 84 -1.23 -0.74 -3.29
C ASP A 84 -1.97 -0.87 -1.94
N SER A 85 -1.35 -1.52 -0.95
CA SER A 85 -1.90 -1.64 0.40
C SER A 85 -1.96 -0.30 1.13
N ALA A 86 -0.92 0.54 1.01
CA ALA A 86 -0.87 1.86 1.61
C ALA A 86 -1.93 2.79 1.02
N ALA A 87 -2.13 2.74 -0.32
CA ALA A 87 -3.19 3.48 -0.99
C ALA A 87 -4.57 3.07 -0.47
N GLU A 88 -4.80 1.78 -0.24
CA GLU A 88 -6.08 1.31 0.31
C GLU A 88 -6.30 1.76 1.74
N ILE A 89 -5.28 1.67 2.60
CA ILE A 89 -5.34 2.23 3.96
C ILE A 89 -5.69 3.72 3.92
N GLU A 90 -5.12 4.46 2.96
CA GLU A 90 -5.42 5.89 2.78
C GLU A 90 -6.88 6.11 2.37
N ARG A 91 -7.40 5.35 1.39
CA ARG A 91 -8.81 5.46 0.97
C ARG A 91 -9.77 5.23 2.13
N LEU A 92 -9.48 4.24 2.98
CA LEU A 92 -10.33 3.88 4.12
C LEU A 92 -10.44 4.96 5.20
N LYS A 93 -9.66 6.05 5.13
CA LYS A 93 -9.89 7.25 5.97
C LYS A 93 -11.10 8.07 5.51
N TYR A 94 -11.51 7.93 4.26
CA TYR A 94 -12.55 8.74 3.61
C TYR A 94 -13.80 7.95 3.24
N ILE A 95 -13.71 6.62 3.19
CA ILE A 95 -14.82 5.74 2.81
C ILE A 95 -15.02 4.60 3.80
N THR A 96 -16.22 4.01 3.79
CA THR A 96 -16.52 2.79 4.53
C THR A 96 -16.28 1.56 3.65
N PRO A 97 -15.52 0.55 4.11
CA PRO A 97 -15.27 -0.65 3.32
C PRO A 97 -16.52 -1.52 3.15
N GLY A 98 -16.57 -2.27 2.05
CA GLY A 98 -17.56 -3.32 1.81
C GLY A 98 -18.34 -3.16 0.51
N ASN A 99 -18.51 -4.25 -0.24
CA ASN A 99 -19.15 -4.22 -1.55
C ASN A 99 -20.61 -3.74 -1.50
N GLY A 100 -21.38 -4.21 -0.51
CA GLY A 100 -22.76 -3.76 -0.32
C GLY A 100 -22.85 -2.27 0.01
N GLN A 101 -21.94 -1.78 0.86
CA GLN A 101 -21.85 -0.37 1.22
C GLN A 101 -21.48 0.51 0.02
N ALA A 102 -20.54 0.05 -0.81
CA ALA A 102 -20.17 0.74 -2.05
C ALA A 102 -21.34 0.82 -3.04
N MET A 103 -22.11 -0.27 -3.20
CA MET A 103 -23.33 -0.27 -4.02
C MET A 103 -24.36 0.73 -3.50
N THR A 104 -24.56 0.80 -2.18
CA THR A 104 -25.45 1.79 -1.54
C THR A 104 -25.03 3.22 -1.83
N TYR A 105 -23.74 3.57 -1.66
CA TYR A 105 -23.26 4.91 -1.95
C TYR A 105 -23.37 5.26 -3.43
N GLN A 106 -23.02 4.33 -4.33
CA GLN A 106 -23.12 4.55 -5.77
C GLN A 106 -24.57 4.81 -6.20
N GLN A 107 -25.53 4.06 -5.65
CA GLN A 107 -26.94 4.28 -5.93
C GLN A 107 -27.44 5.64 -5.41
N LYS A 108 -27.02 6.05 -4.21
CA LYS A 108 -27.36 7.39 -3.67
C LYS A 108 -26.85 8.52 -4.57
N VAL A 109 -25.64 8.41 -5.10
CA VAL A 109 -25.09 9.40 -6.03
C VAL A 109 -25.90 9.45 -7.32
N THR A 110 -26.24 8.29 -7.90
CA THR A 110 -27.09 8.20 -9.09
C THR A 110 -28.44 8.87 -8.87
N GLU A 111 -29.10 8.58 -7.74
CA GLU A 111 -30.38 9.20 -7.38
C GLU A 111 -30.25 10.70 -7.16
N ALA A 112 -29.19 11.17 -6.49
CA ALA A 112 -28.99 12.59 -6.21
C ALA A 112 -28.76 13.40 -7.48
N GLN A 113 -27.98 12.86 -8.43
CA GLN A 113 -27.78 13.48 -9.73
C GLN A 113 -29.11 13.53 -10.52
N ALA A 114 -29.85 12.43 -10.55
CA ALA A 114 -31.13 12.36 -11.25
C ALA A 114 -32.21 13.27 -10.63
N PHE A 115 -32.23 13.38 -9.29
CA PHE A 115 -33.13 14.28 -8.56
C PHE A 115 -32.86 15.74 -8.94
N LYS A 116 -31.60 16.16 -8.93
CA LYS A 116 -31.20 17.54 -9.25
C LYS A 116 -31.38 17.90 -10.73
N ALA A 117 -31.35 16.92 -11.63
CA ALA A 117 -31.56 17.13 -13.07
C ALA A 117 -33.04 17.14 -13.48
N THR A 118 -33.93 16.57 -12.67
CA THR A 118 -35.36 16.45 -13.00
C THR A 118 -36.13 17.72 -12.63
N THR A 119 -37.04 18.16 -13.51
CA THR A 119 -37.99 19.23 -13.18
C THR A 119 -39.16 18.64 -12.39
N ASN A 120 -39.46 19.20 -11.22
CA ASN A 120 -40.51 18.72 -10.30
C ASN A 120 -40.35 17.22 -9.92
N PRO A 121 -39.18 16.81 -9.38
CA PRO A 121 -38.93 15.42 -9.00
C PRO A 121 -39.94 14.93 -7.97
N GLN A 122 -40.28 13.64 -8.02
CA GLN A 122 -41.15 12.99 -7.04
C GLN A 122 -40.31 12.10 -6.12
N ASP A 123 -40.42 12.29 -4.82
CA ASP A 123 -39.58 11.60 -3.81
C ASP A 123 -39.64 10.06 -3.91
N MET A 124 -40.79 9.50 -4.34
CA MET A 124 -40.96 8.06 -4.51
C MET A 124 -40.05 7.44 -5.58
N ASP A 125 -39.52 8.25 -6.51
CA ASP A 125 -38.60 7.80 -7.56
C ASP A 125 -37.15 7.70 -7.05
N TYR A 126 -36.88 8.14 -5.82
CA TYR A 126 -35.55 8.22 -5.21
C TYR A 126 -35.52 7.55 -3.83
N PRO A 127 -35.80 6.23 -3.75
CA PRO A 127 -36.01 5.55 -2.48
C PRO A 127 -34.79 5.56 -1.55
N MET A 128 -33.55 5.56 -2.08
CA MET A 128 -32.35 5.60 -1.25
C MET A 128 -32.19 6.97 -0.58
N LEU A 129 -32.46 8.06 -1.29
CA LEU A 129 -32.42 9.41 -0.70
C LEU A 129 -33.58 9.66 0.25
N SER A 130 -34.79 9.27 -0.15
CA SER A 130 -36.00 9.41 0.66
C SER A 130 -35.88 8.72 2.02
N SER A 131 -35.13 7.61 2.08
CA SER A 131 -34.88 6.89 3.34
C SER A 131 -34.03 7.65 4.38
N GLU A 132 -33.38 8.74 3.98
CA GLU A 132 -32.53 9.56 4.87
C GLU A 132 -33.15 10.89 5.28
N VAL A 133 -34.36 11.19 4.80
CA VAL A 133 -35.10 12.39 5.22
C VAL A 133 -35.40 12.30 6.72
N GLY A 134 -35.08 13.38 7.45
CA GLY A 134 -35.16 13.45 8.90
C GLY A 134 -33.99 12.79 9.65
N ILE A 135 -33.02 12.20 8.92
CA ILE A 135 -31.80 11.61 9.49
C ILE A 135 -30.58 12.44 9.07
N THR A 136 -30.42 12.63 7.77
CA THR A 136 -29.29 13.38 7.18
C THR A 136 -29.63 14.85 6.98
N ALA A 137 -30.86 15.14 6.53
CA ALA A 137 -31.41 16.49 6.38
C ALA A 137 -32.95 16.44 6.37
N GLU A 138 -33.60 17.61 6.49
CA GLU A 138 -35.07 17.69 6.60
C GLU A 138 -35.79 17.53 5.25
N ALA A 139 -35.13 17.85 4.14
CA ALA A 139 -35.68 17.68 2.80
C ALA A 139 -34.81 16.81 1.90
N ILE A 140 -35.42 16.02 1.01
CA ILE A 140 -34.71 15.15 0.06
C ILE A 140 -33.74 15.93 -0.84
N SER A 141 -34.06 17.17 -1.20
CA SER A 141 -33.17 18.06 -1.96
C SER A 141 -31.88 18.36 -1.18
N GLU A 142 -31.99 18.55 0.14
CA GLU A 142 -30.84 18.80 1.02
C GLU A 142 -30.03 17.51 1.24
N VAL A 143 -30.71 16.35 1.39
CA VAL A 143 -30.04 15.04 1.40
C VAL A 143 -29.23 14.84 0.11
N ALA A 144 -29.82 15.14 -1.05
CA ALA A 144 -29.12 15.08 -2.34
C ALA A 144 -27.90 16.01 -2.38
N ASP A 145 -27.98 17.22 -1.84
CA ASP A 145 -26.84 18.15 -1.76
C ASP A 145 -25.71 17.59 -0.88
N VAL A 146 -26.04 16.99 0.28
CA VAL A 146 -25.06 16.35 1.17
C VAL A 146 -24.36 15.18 0.46
N VAL A 147 -25.12 14.32 -0.21
CA VAL A 147 -24.57 13.18 -0.97
C VAL A 147 -23.63 13.64 -2.09
N LEU A 148 -24.03 14.65 -2.86
CA LEU A 148 -23.21 15.16 -3.97
C LEU A 148 -21.95 15.87 -3.47
N ALA A 149 -22.04 16.60 -2.35
CA ALA A 149 -20.88 17.22 -1.72
C ALA A 149 -19.86 16.17 -1.23
N ALA A 150 -20.34 15.12 -0.56
CA ALA A 150 -19.48 14.01 -0.13
C ALA A 150 -18.85 13.28 -1.33
N PHE A 151 -19.61 13.06 -2.40
CA PHE A 151 -19.11 12.45 -3.63
C PHE A 151 -18.03 13.30 -4.30
N ALA A 152 -18.23 14.61 -4.40
CA ALA A 152 -17.25 15.53 -4.98
C ALA A 152 -15.93 15.53 -4.19
N HIS A 153 -16.01 15.52 -2.86
CA HIS A 153 -14.83 15.41 -2.00
C HIS A 153 -14.10 14.09 -2.21
N TRP A 154 -14.83 12.97 -2.26
CA TRP A 154 -14.27 11.66 -2.56
C TRP A 154 -13.58 11.61 -3.93
N GLN A 155 -14.18 12.17 -4.97
CA GLN A 155 -13.58 12.20 -6.31
C GLN A 155 -12.23 12.92 -6.32
N GLN A 156 -12.13 14.05 -5.61
CA GLN A 156 -10.88 14.82 -5.52
C GLN A 156 -9.79 14.03 -4.79
N ILE A 157 -10.06 13.57 -3.57
CA ILE A 157 -9.06 12.85 -2.77
C ILE A 157 -8.69 11.51 -3.41
N GLY A 158 -9.67 10.78 -3.94
CA GLY A 158 -9.47 9.49 -4.60
C GLY A 158 -8.59 9.61 -5.85
N ALA A 159 -8.76 10.66 -6.65
CA ALA A 159 -7.91 10.93 -7.81
C ALA A 159 -6.46 11.25 -7.40
N MET A 160 -6.26 12.02 -6.32
CA MET A 160 -4.93 12.33 -5.80
C MET A 160 -4.21 11.07 -5.30
N ILE A 161 -4.89 10.24 -4.49
CA ILE A 161 -4.38 8.96 -4.01
C ILE A 161 -3.99 8.07 -5.21
N GLU A 162 -4.86 7.96 -6.22
CA GLU A 162 -4.59 7.13 -7.39
C GLU A 162 -3.39 7.61 -8.20
N SER A 163 -3.25 8.93 -8.38
CA SER A 163 -2.09 9.51 -9.06
C SER A 163 -0.78 9.20 -8.33
N ILE A 164 -0.76 9.30 -7.00
CA ILE A 164 0.43 8.97 -6.19
C ILE A 164 0.74 7.48 -6.28
N ARG A 165 -0.27 6.62 -6.14
CA ARG A 165 -0.11 5.16 -6.24
C ARG A 165 0.50 4.75 -7.58
N LEU A 166 -0.06 5.24 -8.69
CA LEU A 166 0.43 4.91 -10.02
C LEU A 166 1.81 5.52 -10.31
N GLY A 167 2.06 6.74 -9.83
CA GLY A 167 3.36 7.40 -9.93
C GLY A 167 4.47 6.62 -9.23
N ALA A 168 4.25 6.23 -7.96
CA ALA A 168 5.21 5.44 -7.20
C ALA A 168 5.50 4.09 -7.86
N LYS A 169 4.47 3.40 -8.40
CA LYS A 169 4.67 2.12 -9.10
C LYS A 169 5.51 2.28 -10.37
N ARG A 170 5.27 3.34 -11.15
CA ARG A 170 6.11 3.69 -12.31
C ARG A 170 7.57 3.91 -11.90
N ASP A 171 7.78 4.64 -10.81
CA ASP A 171 9.13 5.00 -10.35
C ASP A 171 9.88 3.79 -9.77
N ILE A 172 9.17 2.86 -9.10
CA ILE A 172 9.71 1.55 -8.69
C ILE A 172 10.12 0.72 -9.92
N ASP A 173 9.29 0.70 -10.97
CA ASP A 173 9.62 -0.03 -12.19
C ASP A 173 10.88 0.55 -12.88
N ALA A 174 11.05 1.87 -12.84
CA ALA A 174 12.20 2.57 -13.40
C ALA A 174 13.48 2.50 -12.55
N ALA A 175 13.40 2.05 -11.29
CA ALA A 175 14.56 1.95 -10.42
C ALA A 175 15.60 0.95 -10.96
N GLU A 176 16.87 1.33 -10.92
CA GLU A 176 18.01 0.53 -11.40
C GLU A 176 18.55 -0.43 -10.33
N ASP A 177 18.25 -0.16 -9.06
CA ASP A 177 18.63 -1.00 -7.93
C ASP A 177 17.58 -0.96 -6.79
N GLU A 178 17.75 -1.85 -5.81
CA GLU A 178 16.83 -1.96 -4.67
C GLU A 178 16.80 -0.71 -3.79
N ALA A 179 17.94 -0.04 -3.59
CA ALA A 179 17.99 1.13 -2.73
C ALA A 179 17.15 2.27 -3.32
N ALA A 180 17.26 2.49 -4.64
CA ALA A 180 16.43 3.43 -5.37
C ALA A 180 14.95 3.04 -5.32
N ALA A 181 14.61 1.76 -5.52
CA ALA A 181 13.22 1.30 -5.48
C ALA A 181 12.57 1.50 -4.10
N ARG A 182 13.30 1.24 -3.02
CA ARG A 182 12.81 1.46 -1.64
C ARG A 182 12.67 2.95 -1.31
N ALA A 183 13.61 3.78 -1.77
CA ALA A 183 13.53 5.23 -1.58
C ALA A 183 12.25 5.82 -2.20
N VAL A 184 11.73 5.25 -3.30
CA VAL A 184 10.44 5.65 -3.86
C VAL A 184 9.32 5.44 -2.84
N VAL A 185 9.23 4.25 -2.23
CA VAL A 185 8.22 3.93 -1.21
C VAL A 185 8.33 4.86 -0.01
N ASP A 186 9.55 5.08 0.50
CA ASP A 186 9.80 5.96 1.65
C ASP A 186 9.43 7.43 1.38
N SER A 187 9.44 7.85 0.10
CA SER A 187 9.10 9.21 -0.32
C SER A 187 7.61 9.43 -0.60
N VAL A 188 6.77 8.39 -0.49
CA VAL A 188 5.33 8.52 -0.74
C VAL A 188 4.68 9.40 0.32
N GLU A 189 4.18 10.55 -0.12
CA GLU A 189 3.37 11.45 0.68
C GLU A 189 1.91 11.41 0.22
N TRP A 190 1.02 10.91 1.08
CA TRP A 190 -0.42 10.84 0.81
C TRP A 190 -1.11 12.19 1.04
N PRO A 191 -2.17 12.50 0.27
CA PRO A 191 -2.85 13.79 0.38
C PRO A 191 -3.48 13.95 1.77
N GLN A 192 -3.31 15.13 2.35
CA GLN A 192 -4.00 15.52 3.58
C GLN A 192 -5.38 16.11 3.24
N PRO A 193 -6.38 15.95 4.12
CA PRO A 193 -7.62 16.70 4.00
C PRO A 193 -7.30 18.20 3.97
N ALA A 194 -7.92 18.94 3.04
CA ALA A 194 -7.92 20.40 3.16
C ALA A 194 -8.63 20.76 4.47
N LEU A 195 -7.92 21.48 5.36
CA LEU A 195 -8.48 22.05 6.59
C LEU A 195 -9.53 23.11 6.28
#